data_AF-A0A401KQW6-F1
#
_entry.id   AF-A0A401KQW6-F1
#
_cell.length_a   1.000
_cell.length_b   1.000
_cell.length_c   1.000
_cell.angle_alpha   90.00
_cell.angle_beta   90.00
_cell.angle_gamma   90.00
#
_symmetry.space_group_name_H-M   'P 1'
#
loop_
_entity.id
_entity.type
_entity.pdbx_description
1 polymer ?
#
loop_
_entity_poly.entity_id
_entity_poly.type
_entity_poly.pdbx_seq_one_letter_code
_entity_poly.pdbx_strand_id
1 'polypeptide(L)'
;MRILNGSKAQAPSEVKVKWPKLNTTITVKINDANPTLVGLLGTALPYRSLQTHAVVAGDQLYHLVPLEELIYTPADKKAPDRAKEPDGSVFLSSFQHFVIKYGEVTEHQPVATCGRVIDQDMDKLRWVADEVWKCQCETTKHPIEVILWDASKPEPDPNELDLFKHHRAGVSKEVMAQTQKCWSDISDDIEEIHYGKAPEKPGSKDSYFGAMVFSNSVVRTLGYHVIDNIIKLAFTRPEFTLGHLIALFRDFVPSIADFVGHLGAEYVNDIYERIDKLIKEKVEKNPNKEEAREDFLAMISAFSFYVNLLNAQNLHMFPWRHAQEYPIPS
;
A
#
# COMPACT_ATOMS: atom_id res chain seq x y z
N MET A 1 -18.82 -11.04 -13.24
CA MET A 1 -18.30 -12.31 -13.81
C MET A 1 -17.39 -11.89 -14.95
N ARG A 2 -16.09 -12.20 -15.03
CA ARG A 2 -15.30 -13.35 -14.56
C ARG A 2 -14.26 -12.91 -13.51
N ILE A 3 -14.26 -13.55 -12.34
CA ILE A 3 -12.98 -13.83 -11.69
C ILE A 3 -12.31 -14.77 -12.68
N LEU A 4 -11.29 -14.29 -13.40
CA LEU A 4 -10.52 -15.15 -14.28
C LEU A 4 -10.12 -16.38 -13.47
N ASN A 5 -10.37 -17.57 -14.02
CA ASN A 5 -9.90 -18.84 -13.49
C ASN A 5 -8.35 -18.85 -13.51
N GLY A 6 -7.73 -18.06 -12.65
CA GLY A 6 -6.42 -18.36 -12.11
C GLY A 6 -6.61 -19.51 -11.14
N SER A 7 -5.76 -20.52 -11.25
CA SER A 7 -5.52 -21.53 -10.21
C SER A 7 -5.85 -20.92 -8.84
N LYS A 8 -6.93 -21.38 -8.17
CA LYS A 8 -7.24 -20.94 -6.81
C LYS A 8 -6.03 -21.35 -5.97
N ALA A 9 -5.11 -20.42 -5.71
CA ALA A 9 -4.03 -20.66 -4.79
C ALA A 9 -4.68 -21.12 -3.50
N GLN A 10 -4.24 -22.26 -2.98
CA GLN A 10 -4.75 -22.75 -1.72
C GLN A 10 -4.41 -21.72 -0.65
N ALA A 11 -5.40 -21.36 0.17
CA ALA A 11 -5.20 -20.50 1.32
C ALA A 11 -4.02 -21.05 2.16
N PRO A 12 -3.00 -20.24 2.48
CA PRO A 12 -1.90 -20.70 3.32
C PRO A 12 -2.46 -21.03 4.71
N SER A 13 -2.01 -22.14 5.31
CA SER A 13 -2.34 -22.44 6.70
C SER A 13 -1.55 -21.58 7.68
N GLU A 14 -0.30 -21.27 7.30
CA GLU A 14 0.62 -20.43 8.06
C GLU A 14 1.42 -19.55 7.11
N VAL A 15 1.69 -18.33 7.54
CA VAL A 15 2.52 -17.36 6.82
C VAL A 15 3.70 -17.00 7.70
N LYS A 16 4.91 -17.05 7.14
CA LYS A 16 6.10 -16.52 7.78
C LYS A 16 6.25 -15.05 7.41
N VAL A 17 6.64 -14.23 8.38
CA VAL A 17 6.90 -12.80 8.20
C VAL A 17 8.30 -12.52 8.74
N LYS A 18 9.21 -12.06 7.89
CA LYS A 18 10.62 -11.83 8.22
C LYS A 18 11.00 -10.38 7.97
N TRP A 19 11.76 -9.81 8.88
CA TRP A 19 12.44 -8.53 8.73
C TRP A 19 13.95 -8.78 8.61
N PRO A 20 14.51 -8.86 7.39
CA PRO A 20 15.89 -9.35 7.19
C PRO A 20 16.93 -8.53 7.95
N LYS A 21 16.82 -7.20 7.94
CA LYS A 21 17.74 -6.29 8.66
C LYS A 21 17.71 -6.50 10.17
N LEU A 22 16.59 -6.96 10.72
CA LEU A 22 16.41 -7.23 12.15
C LEU A 22 16.65 -8.71 12.50
N ASN A 23 17.01 -9.54 11.52
CA ASN A 23 17.22 -10.98 11.65
C ASN A 23 16.12 -11.70 12.47
N THR A 24 14.86 -11.29 12.26
CA THR A 24 13.73 -11.78 13.04
C THR A 24 12.62 -12.26 12.12
N THR A 25 12.09 -13.44 12.44
CA THR A 25 10.97 -14.08 11.74
C THR A 25 9.91 -14.47 12.75
N ILE A 26 8.65 -14.18 12.42
CA ILE A 26 7.48 -14.64 13.15
C ILE A 26 6.60 -15.54 12.28
N THR A 27 5.70 -16.27 12.93
CA THR A 27 4.72 -17.15 12.30
C THR A 27 3.31 -16.65 12.57
N VAL A 28 2.55 -16.44 11.51
CA VAL A 28 1.11 -16.12 11.56
C VAL A 28 0.35 -17.38 11.22
N LYS A 29 -0.49 -17.84 12.14
CA LYS A 29 -1.48 -18.88 11.88
C LYS A 29 -2.72 -18.24 11.25
N ILE A 30 -3.08 -18.70 10.07
CA ILE A 30 -4.23 -18.20 9.32
C ILE A 30 -5.51 -18.83 9.86
N ASN A 31 -6.59 -18.04 9.94
CA ASN A 31 -7.90 -18.51 10.38
C ASN A 31 -8.89 -18.62 9.21
N ASP A 32 -10.06 -19.19 9.49
CA ASP A 32 -11.12 -19.45 8.52
C ASP A 32 -12.24 -18.39 8.54
N ALA A 33 -12.04 -17.26 9.23
CA ALA A 33 -13.08 -16.23 9.37
C ALA A 33 -13.27 -15.40 8.09
N ASN A 34 -12.22 -15.27 7.27
CA ASN A 34 -12.22 -14.51 6.02
C ASN A 34 -11.57 -15.30 4.88
N PRO A 35 -12.14 -16.45 4.46
CA PRO A 35 -11.55 -17.35 3.48
C PRO A 35 -11.32 -16.68 2.12
N THR A 36 -12.14 -15.70 1.75
CA THR A 36 -11.99 -14.95 0.49
C THR A 36 -10.70 -14.13 0.50
N LEU A 37 -10.50 -13.33 1.55
CA LEU A 37 -9.32 -12.47 1.67
C LEU A 37 -8.04 -13.29 1.90
N VAL A 38 -8.12 -14.38 2.64
CA VAL A 38 -6.99 -15.29 2.85
C VAL A 38 -6.59 -16.00 1.55
N GLY A 39 -7.56 -16.41 0.73
CA GLY A 39 -7.29 -16.98 -0.59
C GLY A 39 -6.54 -15.99 -1.49
N LEU A 40 -6.92 -14.71 -1.45
CA LEU A 40 -6.22 -13.62 -2.15
C LEU A 40 -4.80 -13.39 -1.61
N LEU A 41 -4.60 -13.44 -0.29
CA LEU A 41 -3.25 -13.40 0.26
C LEU A 41 -2.39 -14.55 -0.30
N GLY A 42 -2.96 -15.74 -0.42
CA GLY A 42 -2.30 -16.89 -1.02
C GLY A 42 -1.83 -16.68 -2.46
N THR A 43 -2.54 -15.87 -3.27
CA THR A 43 -2.13 -15.52 -4.64
C THR A 43 -1.02 -14.47 -4.69
N ALA A 44 -0.88 -13.64 -3.65
CA ALA A 44 0.18 -12.63 -3.56
C ALA A 44 1.50 -13.18 -2.98
N LEU A 45 1.46 -14.31 -2.26
CA LEU A 45 2.66 -14.87 -1.62
C LEU A 45 3.53 -15.68 -2.62
N PRO A 46 4.87 -15.59 -2.51
CA PRO A 46 5.64 -14.72 -1.62
C PRO A 46 5.77 -13.28 -2.13
N TYR A 47 5.93 -12.31 -1.22
CA TYR A 47 6.22 -10.92 -1.57
C TYR A 47 7.09 -10.21 -0.52
N ARG A 48 7.67 -9.07 -0.91
CA ARG A 48 8.36 -8.13 -0.01
C ARG A 48 7.61 -6.80 0.04
N SER A 49 7.85 -5.98 1.06
CA SER A 49 7.25 -4.65 1.22
C SER A 49 8.06 -3.75 2.15
N LEU A 50 7.78 -2.45 2.16
CA LEU A 50 8.26 -1.53 3.18
C LEU A 50 7.41 -1.67 4.45
N GLN A 51 8.05 -2.05 5.56
CA GLN A 51 7.41 -2.09 6.87
C GLN A 51 7.20 -0.68 7.40
N THR A 52 5.97 -0.36 7.80
CA THR A 52 5.64 0.89 8.49
C THR A 52 4.97 0.64 9.84
N HIS A 53 4.93 1.68 10.65
CA HIS A 53 4.22 1.74 11.91
C HIS A 53 3.02 2.69 11.81
N ALA A 54 1.91 2.35 12.46
CA ALA A 54 0.81 3.29 12.61
C ALA A 54 1.20 4.48 13.49
N VAL A 55 0.94 5.69 13.00
CA VAL A 55 1.22 6.95 13.73
C VAL A 55 -0.02 7.55 14.39
N VAL A 56 -1.17 6.87 14.24
CA VAL A 56 -2.46 7.30 14.81
C VAL A 56 -3.16 6.17 15.54
N ALA A 57 -3.26 4.98 14.92
CA ALA A 57 -4.07 3.89 15.44
C ALA A 57 -3.56 3.29 16.77
N GLY A 58 -2.28 3.48 17.09
CA GLY A 58 -1.60 2.88 18.25
C GLY A 58 -0.62 1.80 17.82
N ASP A 59 -0.53 0.73 18.62
CA ASP A 59 0.41 -0.37 18.47
C ASP A 59 0.02 -1.31 17.32
N GLN A 60 0.24 -0.83 16.10
CA GLN A 60 0.03 -1.57 14.85
C GLN A 60 1.18 -1.41 13.88
N LEU A 61 1.60 -2.55 13.34
CA LEU A 61 2.45 -2.63 12.16
C LEU A 61 1.58 -2.83 10.93
N TYR A 62 1.91 -2.17 9.83
CA TYR A 62 1.33 -2.50 8.54
C TYR A 62 2.29 -2.23 7.38
N HIS A 63 2.04 -2.92 6.28
CA HIS A 63 2.74 -2.76 5.03
C HIS A 63 1.80 -3.02 3.86
N LEU A 64 2.19 -2.57 2.68
CA LEU A 64 1.43 -2.78 1.45
C LEU A 64 1.58 -4.21 0.95
N VAL A 65 0.45 -4.81 0.57
CA VAL A 65 0.39 -6.06 -0.18
C VAL A 65 0.31 -5.69 -1.67
N PRO A 66 1.15 -6.24 -2.55
CA PRO A 66 1.12 -5.96 -3.99
C PRO A 66 -0.06 -6.68 -4.66
N LEU A 67 -1.30 -6.34 -4.26
CA LEU A 67 -2.52 -6.99 -4.72
C LEU A 67 -3.67 -5.97 -4.84
N GLU A 68 -4.12 -5.74 -6.08
CA GLU A 68 -5.17 -4.76 -6.42
C GLU A 68 -6.53 -5.23 -5.89
N GLU A 69 -6.77 -6.54 -5.92
CA GLU A 69 -8.02 -7.17 -5.52
C GLU A 69 -8.46 -6.83 -4.09
N LEU A 70 -7.51 -6.50 -3.20
CA LEU A 70 -7.83 -6.07 -1.83
C LEU A 70 -8.67 -4.79 -1.81
N ILE A 71 -8.51 -3.89 -2.78
CA ILE A 71 -9.24 -2.61 -2.87
C ILE A 71 -10.76 -2.83 -2.89
N TYR A 72 -11.21 -3.86 -3.61
CA TYR A 72 -12.63 -4.06 -3.91
C TYR A 72 -13.21 -5.38 -3.40
N THR A 73 -12.39 -6.32 -2.93
CA THR A 73 -12.89 -7.58 -2.37
C THR A 73 -13.48 -7.34 -0.98
N PRO A 74 -14.77 -7.64 -0.77
CA PRO A 74 -15.37 -7.50 0.55
C PRO A 74 -14.82 -8.55 1.52
N ALA A 75 -14.74 -8.19 2.79
CA ALA A 75 -14.51 -9.15 3.86
C ALA A 75 -15.74 -10.06 4.02
N ASP A 76 -15.51 -11.35 4.25
CA ASP A 76 -16.58 -12.31 4.57
C ASP A 76 -17.17 -11.99 5.96
N LYS A 77 -16.32 -11.57 6.90
CA LYS A 77 -16.69 -11.17 8.26
C LYS A 77 -15.79 -10.06 8.78
N LYS A 78 -16.40 -9.07 9.44
CA LYS A 78 -15.66 -8.05 10.20
C LYS A 78 -15.88 -8.19 11.70
N ALA A 79 -14.80 -8.13 12.46
CA ALA A 79 -14.88 -7.76 13.87
C ALA A 79 -15.31 -6.28 13.94
N PRO A 80 -16.21 -5.90 14.86
CA PRO A 80 -16.78 -4.56 14.88
C PRO A 80 -15.81 -3.47 15.33
N ASP A 81 -14.76 -3.84 16.07
CA ASP A 81 -13.90 -2.90 16.78
C ASP A 81 -12.48 -3.48 16.88
N ARG A 82 -11.54 -2.98 16.07
CA ARG A 82 -10.16 -3.48 16.05
C ARG A 82 -9.41 -3.26 17.38
N ALA A 83 -9.80 -2.27 18.17
CA ALA A 83 -9.19 -2.03 19.47
C ALA A 83 -9.39 -3.23 20.42
N LYS A 84 -10.50 -3.95 20.27
CA LYS A 84 -10.88 -5.10 21.11
C LYS A 84 -10.35 -6.44 20.62
N GLU A 85 -9.81 -6.52 19.40
CA GLU A 85 -9.18 -7.75 18.91
C GLU A 85 -7.93 -8.07 19.74
N PRO A 86 -7.57 -9.34 19.97
CA PRO A 86 -6.40 -9.68 20.78
C PRO A 86 -5.08 -9.26 20.10
N ASP A 87 -4.03 -9.09 20.91
CA ASP A 87 -2.67 -8.91 20.38
C ASP A 87 -2.26 -10.11 19.52
N GLY A 88 -1.48 -9.81 18.48
CA GLY A 88 -1.09 -10.73 17.43
C GLY A 88 -2.13 -10.87 16.33
N SER A 89 -3.34 -10.31 16.46
CA SER A 89 -4.34 -10.37 15.39
C SER A 89 -3.84 -9.74 14.09
N VAL A 90 -4.08 -10.45 12.99
CA VAL A 90 -3.71 -10.04 11.64
C VAL A 90 -4.96 -9.65 10.86
N PHE A 91 -4.89 -8.51 10.18
CA PHE A 91 -5.98 -7.99 9.35
C PHE A 91 -5.54 -7.78 7.90
N LEU A 92 -6.46 -7.99 6.97
CA LEU A 92 -6.35 -7.51 5.59
C LEU A 92 -7.34 -6.38 5.36
N SER A 93 -6.90 -5.29 4.72
CA SER A 93 -7.71 -4.08 4.53
C SER A 93 -7.89 -3.73 3.06
N SER A 94 -8.93 -2.93 2.77
CA SER A 94 -9.14 -2.37 1.43
C SER A 94 -8.18 -1.24 1.07
N PHE A 95 -7.26 -0.87 1.96
CA PHE A 95 -6.13 0.00 1.67
C PHE A 95 -4.89 -0.81 1.27
N GLN A 96 -5.11 -2.08 0.87
CA GLN A 96 -4.08 -3.03 0.49
C GLN A 96 -3.08 -3.33 1.61
N HIS A 97 -3.51 -3.28 2.87
CA HIS A 97 -2.62 -3.55 4.01
C HIS A 97 -2.71 -4.97 4.51
N PHE A 98 -1.55 -5.50 4.90
CA PHE A 98 -1.42 -6.55 5.90
C PHE A 98 -1.06 -5.86 7.23
N VAL A 99 -1.94 -5.99 8.22
CA VAL A 99 -1.81 -5.28 9.51
C VAL A 99 -1.62 -6.29 10.63
N ILE A 100 -0.72 -6.01 11.58
CA ILE A 100 -0.54 -6.80 12.80
C ILE A 100 -0.73 -5.88 14.00
N LYS A 101 -1.71 -6.20 14.86
CA LYS A 101 -1.84 -5.57 16.18
C LYS A 101 -0.84 -6.21 17.14
N TYR A 102 -0.07 -5.41 17.89
CA TYR A 102 0.89 -5.95 18.87
C TYR A 102 0.73 -5.39 20.31
N GLY A 103 -0.18 -4.43 20.50
CA GLY A 103 -0.47 -3.80 21.79
C GLY A 103 -1.74 -2.94 21.77
N GLU A 104 -1.73 -1.79 22.45
CA GLU A 104 -2.91 -0.92 22.59
C GLU A 104 -3.25 -0.17 21.30
N VAL A 105 -4.54 -0.20 20.93
CA VAL A 105 -5.06 0.45 19.71
C VAL A 105 -6.26 1.32 20.08
N THR A 106 -6.26 2.56 19.62
CA THR A 106 -7.33 3.54 19.88
C THR A 106 -8.36 3.62 18.76
N GLU A 107 -8.00 3.19 17.56
CA GLU A 107 -8.90 3.21 16.41
C GLU A 107 -9.98 2.11 16.57
N HIS A 108 -11.27 2.49 16.52
CA HIS A 108 -12.39 1.57 16.71
C HIS A 108 -12.99 1.01 15.41
N GLN A 109 -12.32 1.18 14.27
CA GLN A 109 -12.89 0.80 12.99
C GLN A 109 -13.03 -0.73 12.85
N PRO A 110 -14.13 -1.22 12.21
CA PRO A 110 -14.28 -2.64 11.91
C PRO A 110 -13.15 -3.20 11.03
N VAL A 111 -12.71 -4.43 11.30
CA VAL A 111 -11.59 -5.09 10.62
C VAL A 111 -11.89 -6.51 10.21
N ALA A 112 -11.24 -6.97 9.14
CA ALA A 112 -11.31 -8.35 8.69
C ALA A 112 -10.14 -9.15 9.28
N THR A 113 -10.39 -9.86 10.38
CA THR A 113 -9.38 -10.72 11.03
C THR A 113 -9.13 -11.97 10.18
N CYS A 114 -7.88 -12.15 9.74
CA CYS A 114 -7.44 -13.21 8.83
C CYS A 114 -6.47 -14.21 9.45
N GLY A 115 -5.93 -13.91 10.64
CA GLY A 115 -5.01 -14.79 11.33
C GLY A 115 -4.55 -14.21 12.66
N ARG A 116 -3.61 -14.90 13.29
CA ARG A 116 -2.96 -14.46 14.52
C ARG A 116 -1.51 -14.93 14.56
N VAL A 117 -0.61 -14.07 15.03
CA VAL A 117 0.76 -14.44 15.38
C VAL A 117 0.72 -15.51 16.48
N ILE A 118 1.53 -16.55 16.35
CA ILE A 118 1.60 -17.61 17.38
C ILE A 118 2.16 -17.04 18.68
N ASP A 119 1.71 -17.56 19.82
CA ASP A 119 2.08 -17.01 21.13
C ASP A 119 3.60 -17.01 21.36
N GLN A 120 4.34 -17.99 20.82
CA GLN A 120 5.80 -18.09 20.92
C GLN A 120 6.57 -16.96 20.23
N ASP A 121 5.93 -16.29 19.27
CA ASP A 121 6.56 -15.23 18.47
C ASP A 121 6.09 -13.83 18.90
N MET A 122 5.25 -13.70 19.93
CA MET A 122 4.72 -12.41 20.38
C MET A 122 5.80 -11.47 20.92
N ASP A 123 6.78 -11.97 21.67
CA ASP A 123 7.88 -11.13 22.17
C ASP A 123 8.78 -10.65 21.02
N LYS A 124 8.98 -11.49 19.99
CA LYS A 124 9.68 -11.08 18.77
C LYS A 124 8.93 -10.00 18.02
N LEU A 125 7.60 -10.13 17.90
CA LEU A 125 6.76 -9.13 17.26
C LEU A 125 6.87 -7.76 17.97
N ARG A 126 6.77 -7.73 19.30
CA ARG A 126 6.89 -6.49 20.08
C ARG A 126 8.26 -5.86 19.93
N TRP A 127 9.33 -6.66 20.01
CA TRP A 127 10.68 -6.16 19.78
C TRP A 127 10.87 -5.58 18.37
N VAL A 128 10.35 -6.26 17.32
CA VAL A 128 10.36 -5.73 15.96
C VAL A 128 9.58 -4.42 15.88
N ALA A 129 8.40 -4.35 16.52
CA ALA A 129 7.58 -3.14 16.49
C ALA A 129 8.29 -1.94 17.12
N ASP A 130 8.98 -2.14 18.24
CA ASP A 130 9.82 -1.12 18.87
C ASP A 130 10.94 -0.64 17.94
N GLU A 131 11.63 -1.56 17.26
CA GLU A 131 12.70 -1.20 16.30
C GLU A 131 12.14 -0.46 15.07
N VAL A 132 10.96 -0.84 14.58
CA VAL A 132 10.27 -0.12 13.49
C VAL A 132 9.86 1.27 13.95
N TRP A 133 9.27 1.41 15.14
CA TRP A 133 8.90 2.70 15.71
C TRP A 133 10.13 3.61 15.89
N LYS A 134 11.22 3.10 16.48
CA LYS A 134 12.47 3.85 16.63
C LYS A 134 13.00 4.30 15.28
N CYS A 135 12.96 3.45 14.26
CA CYS A 135 13.44 3.82 12.93
C CYS A 135 12.57 4.90 12.28
N GLN A 136 11.24 4.71 12.33
CA GLN A 136 10.26 5.60 11.68
C GLN A 136 10.07 6.92 12.44
N CYS A 137 10.13 6.93 13.77
CA CYS A 137 9.73 8.10 14.56
C CYS A 137 10.89 8.79 15.28
N GLU A 138 11.95 8.07 15.64
CA GLU A 138 12.99 8.59 16.56
C GLU A 138 14.36 8.78 15.89
N THR A 139 14.73 7.91 14.94
CA THR A 139 16.12 7.76 14.50
C THR A 139 16.30 7.85 12.98
N THR A 140 17.15 6.98 12.42
CA THR A 140 17.94 7.12 11.20
C THR A 140 17.15 7.01 9.89
N LYS A 141 15.83 6.79 9.94
CA LYS A 141 14.95 6.70 8.78
C LYS A 141 15.36 5.64 7.75
N HIS A 142 16.15 4.63 8.15
CA HIS A 142 16.50 3.55 7.24
C HIS A 142 15.26 2.68 6.91
N PRO A 143 14.97 2.41 5.64
CA PRO A 143 13.82 1.58 5.29
C PRO A 143 13.99 0.16 5.84
N ILE A 144 12.93 -0.38 6.43
CA ILE A 144 12.88 -1.74 6.95
C ILE A 144 12.05 -2.57 5.99
N GLU A 145 12.70 -3.49 5.27
CA GLU A 145 12.00 -4.45 4.42
C GLU A 145 11.35 -5.55 5.27
N VAL A 146 10.16 -5.97 4.86
CA VAL A 146 9.48 -7.17 5.34
C VAL A 146 9.23 -8.14 4.19
N ILE A 147 9.44 -9.43 4.42
CA ILE A 147 9.23 -10.51 3.45
C ILE A 147 8.22 -11.50 4.02
N LEU A 148 7.25 -11.88 3.20
CA LEU A 148 6.20 -12.82 3.57
C LEU A 148 6.16 -14.00 2.60
N TRP A 149 5.99 -15.20 3.15
CA TRP A 149 5.80 -16.41 2.35
C TRP A 149 4.91 -17.43 3.08
N ASP A 150 4.32 -18.33 2.29
CA ASP A 150 3.61 -19.50 2.78
C ASP A 150 4.60 -20.43 3.50
N ALA A 151 4.34 -20.74 4.78
CA ALA A 151 5.25 -21.52 5.61
C ALA A 151 5.49 -22.96 5.12
N SER A 152 4.62 -23.48 4.23
CA SER A 152 4.82 -24.78 3.58
C SER A 152 5.89 -24.76 2.49
N LYS A 153 6.33 -23.56 2.07
CA LYS A 153 7.36 -23.33 1.05
C LYS A 153 8.67 -22.89 1.71
N PRO A 154 9.83 -23.12 1.05
CA PRO A 154 11.11 -22.58 1.54
C PRO A 154 11.07 -21.05 1.57
N GLU A 155 11.93 -20.46 2.41
CA GLU A 155 12.16 -19.02 2.43
C GLU A 155 12.60 -18.55 1.03
N PRO A 156 11.95 -17.53 0.44
CA PRO A 156 12.30 -17.03 -0.88
C PRO A 156 13.57 -16.17 -0.83
N ASP A 157 14.32 -16.11 -1.94
CA ASP A 157 15.33 -15.06 -2.14
C ASP A 157 14.62 -13.74 -2.49
N PRO A 158 14.75 -12.67 -1.68
CA PRO A 158 14.13 -11.38 -1.98
C PRO A 158 14.54 -10.79 -3.34
N ASN A 159 15.72 -11.12 -3.87
CA ASN A 159 16.18 -10.62 -5.17
C ASN A 159 15.49 -11.30 -6.36
N GLU A 160 14.88 -12.45 -6.15
CA GLU A 160 14.17 -13.22 -7.18
C GLU A 160 12.64 -12.98 -7.15
N LEU A 161 12.15 -12.14 -6.24
CA LEU A 161 10.72 -11.85 -6.10
C LEU A 161 10.22 -10.93 -7.22
N ASP A 162 9.34 -11.48 -8.06
CA ASP A 162 8.52 -10.71 -8.99
C ASP A 162 7.20 -10.31 -8.30
N LEU A 163 7.21 -9.11 -7.71
CA LEU A 163 6.07 -8.52 -6.99
C LEU A 163 4.80 -8.38 -7.84
N PHE A 164 4.98 -8.29 -9.16
CA PHE A 164 3.91 -7.89 -10.07
C PHE A 164 3.56 -8.95 -11.11
N LYS A 165 4.03 -10.19 -10.91
CA LYS A 165 3.82 -11.35 -11.78
C LYS A 165 2.36 -11.60 -12.18
N HIS A 166 1.41 -11.27 -11.30
CA HIS A 166 -0.02 -11.52 -11.48
C HIS A 166 -0.84 -10.28 -11.87
N HIS A 167 -0.18 -9.18 -12.24
CA HIS A 167 -0.87 -7.93 -12.58
C HIS A 167 -1.54 -8.00 -13.95
N ARG A 168 -2.48 -7.07 -14.19
CA ARG A 168 -3.26 -7.01 -15.42
C ARG A 168 -2.35 -6.97 -16.65
N ALA A 169 -2.79 -7.62 -17.72
CA ALA A 169 -2.19 -7.41 -19.04
C ALA A 169 -2.41 -5.94 -19.47
N GLY A 170 -1.46 -5.36 -20.20
CA GLY A 170 -1.57 -3.98 -20.68
C GLY A 170 -0.91 -2.92 -19.77
N VAL A 171 -0.41 -3.32 -18.60
CA VAL A 171 0.39 -2.41 -17.76
C VAL A 171 1.69 -2.04 -18.47
N SER A 172 2.02 -0.74 -18.53
CA SER A 172 3.30 -0.31 -19.09
C SER A 172 4.46 -0.85 -18.22
N LYS A 173 5.43 -1.52 -18.85
CA LYS A 173 6.59 -2.08 -18.15
C LYS A 173 7.38 -1.02 -17.37
N GLU A 174 7.35 0.23 -17.83
CA GLU A 174 8.07 1.35 -17.25
C GLU A 174 7.52 1.74 -15.87
N VAL A 175 6.20 1.90 -15.73
CA VAL A 175 5.56 2.26 -14.45
C VAL A 175 5.83 1.18 -13.39
N MET A 176 5.72 -0.10 -13.75
CA MET A 176 5.94 -1.19 -12.81
C MET A 176 7.41 -1.38 -12.45
N ALA A 177 8.33 -1.13 -13.38
CA ALA A 177 9.76 -1.23 -13.11
C ALA A 177 10.20 -0.24 -12.03
N GLN A 178 9.72 1.00 -12.09
CA GLN A 178 10.02 1.99 -11.05
C GLN A 178 9.40 1.61 -9.71
N THR A 179 8.11 1.27 -9.69
CA THR A 179 7.41 0.82 -8.48
C THR A 179 8.10 -0.39 -7.84
N GLN A 180 8.52 -1.38 -8.65
CA GLN A 180 9.22 -2.58 -8.16
C GLN A 180 10.61 -2.26 -7.60
N LYS A 181 11.34 -1.32 -8.22
CA LYS A 181 12.67 -0.92 -7.78
C LYS A 181 12.64 -0.34 -6.37
N CYS A 182 11.69 0.55 -6.06
CA CYS A 182 11.61 1.23 -4.77
C CYS A 182 10.55 0.64 -3.81
N TRP A 183 9.96 -0.53 -4.11
CA TRP A 183 8.84 -1.08 -3.34
C TRP A 183 9.11 -1.27 -1.83
N SER A 184 10.33 -1.65 -1.47
CA SER A 184 10.77 -1.80 -0.07
C SER A 184 11.82 -0.76 0.34
N ASP A 185 12.00 0.28 -0.47
CA ASP A 185 13.01 1.33 -0.29
C ASP A 185 12.35 2.72 -0.38
N ILE A 186 13.14 3.80 -0.34
CA ILE A 186 12.69 5.17 -0.56
C ILE A 186 12.89 5.55 -2.03
N SER A 187 11.89 6.18 -2.63
CA SER A 187 11.99 6.70 -3.99
C SER A 187 12.66 8.07 -4.03
N ASP A 188 13.28 8.39 -5.15
CA ASP A 188 13.89 9.71 -5.40
C ASP A 188 12.86 10.83 -5.16
N ASP A 189 11.62 10.68 -5.64
CA ASP A 189 10.50 11.60 -5.39
C ASP A 189 10.28 11.93 -3.90
N ILE A 190 10.35 10.94 -3.02
CA ILE A 190 10.19 11.15 -1.57
C ILE A 190 11.47 11.74 -0.97
N GLU A 191 12.65 11.32 -1.41
CA GLU A 191 13.90 11.92 -0.96
C GLU A 191 13.96 13.43 -1.30
N GLU A 192 13.57 13.81 -2.52
CA GLU A 192 13.54 15.19 -2.98
C GLU A 192 12.68 16.08 -2.08
N ILE A 193 11.50 15.58 -1.66
CA ILE A 193 10.59 16.27 -0.74
C ILE A 193 11.19 16.38 0.67
N HIS A 194 11.63 15.25 1.24
CA HIS A 194 12.01 15.19 2.66
C HIS A 194 13.40 15.76 2.96
N TYR A 195 14.25 15.91 1.93
CA TYR A 195 15.53 16.60 2.03
C TYR A 195 15.51 18.04 1.49
N GLY A 196 14.34 18.55 1.07
CA GLY A 196 14.18 19.92 0.59
C GLY A 196 14.97 20.21 -0.69
N LYS A 197 15.09 19.21 -1.56
CA LYS A 197 15.85 19.27 -2.83
C LYS A 197 14.97 19.53 -4.05
N ALA A 198 13.64 19.44 -3.90
CA ALA A 198 12.66 19.71 -4.94
C ALA A 198 13.02 20.97 -5.77
N PRO A 199 13.10 20.90 -7.11
CA PRO A 199 13.64 21.96 -7.96
C PRO A 199 12.98 23.33 -7.79
N GLU A 200 11.65 23.35 -7.64
CA GLU A 200 10.86 24.56 -7.50
C GLU A 200 10.89 25.17 -6.08
N LYS A 201 11.55 24.50 -5.13
CA LYS A 201 11.66 24.90 -3.72
C LYS A 201 10.30 25.24 -3.07
N PRO A 202 9.31 24.33 -3.16
CA PRO A 202 8.00 24.51 -2.56
C PRO A 202 8.12 24.77 -1.05
N GLY A 203 7.62 25.91 -0.59
CA GLY A 203 7.75 26.31 0.80
C GLY A 203 7.57 27.81 1.01
N SER A 204 6.87 28.19 2.08
CA SER A 204 6.76 29.59 2.49
C SER A 204 7.89 29.94 3.46
N LYS A 205 8.46 31.14 3.31
CA LYS A 205 9.48 31.69 4.23
C LYS A 205 10.70 30.77 4.38
N ASP A 206 11.26 30.33 3.25
CA ASP A 206 12.48 29.53 3.17
C ASP A 206 12.43 28.19 3.96
N SER A 207 11.24 27.59 4.08
CA SER A 207 11.04 26.30 4.76
C SER A 207 10.24 25.32 3.93
N TYR A 208 10.80 24.12 3.74
CA TYR A 208 10.15 23.00 3.05
C TYR A 208 9.30 22.13 3.99
N PHE A 209 9.17 22.48 5.29
CA PHE A 209 8.32 21.73 6.22
C PHE A 209 6.86 21.69 5.76
N GLY A 210 6.37 22.80 5.21
CA GLY A 210 5.04 22.85 4.59
C GLY A 210 4.91 21.82 3.46
N ALA A 211 5.90 21.72 2.57
CA ALA A 211 5.88 20.74 1.48
C ALA A 211 5.80 19.30 2.00
N MET A 212 6.54 18.96 3.06
CA MET A 212 6.44 17.63 3.70
C MET A 212 5.04 17.37 4.26
N VAL A 213 4.42 18.34 4.94
CA VAL A 213 3.06 18.21 5.50
C VAL A 213 2.03 18.01 4.38
N PHE A 214 2.09 18.82 3.34
CA PHE A 214 1.18 18.71 2.20
C PHE A 214 1.39 17.40 1.45
N SER A 215 2.63 16.97 1.19
CA SER A 215 2.92 15.68 0.55
C SER A 215 2.31 14.51 1.31
N ASN A 216 2.56 14.42 2.63
CA ASN A 216 2.03 13.34 3.48
C ASN A 216 0.50 13.25 3.45
N SER A 217 -0.20 14.39 3.32
CA SER A 217 -1.66 14.41 3.24
C SER A 217 -2.19 14.13 1.83
N VAL A 218 -1.67 14.82 0.82
CA VAL A 218 -2.21 14.83 -0.53
C VAL A 218 -1.88 13.54 -1.27
N VAL A 219 -0.68 12.98 -1.10
CA VAL A 219 -0.31 11.67 -1.69
C VAL A 219 -1.20 10.56 -1.15
N ARG A 220 -1.47 10.55 0.17
CA ARG A 220 -2.39 9.60 0.79
C ARG A 220 -3.80 9.71 0.23
N THR A 221 -4.28 10.94 0.04
CA THR A 221 -5.61 11.19 -0.54
C THR A 221 -5.69 10.75 -2.00
N LEU A 222 -4.67 11.05 -2.81
CA LEU A 222 -4.62 10.66 -4.21
C LEU A 222 -4.71 9.13 -4.38
N GLY A 223 -3.94 8.38 -3.60
CA GLY A 223 -3.95 6.92 -3.63
C GLY A 223 -5.28 6.33 -3.13
N TYR A 224 -5.45 6.29 -1.80
CA TYR A 224 -6.54 5.56 -1.14
C TYR A 224 -7.94 6.12 -1.39
N HIS A 225 -8.08 7.42 -1.64
CA HIS A 225 -9.40 8.06 -1.71
C HIS A 225 -9.81 8.44 -3.11
N VAL A 226 -8.87 8.70 -4.03
CA VAL A 226 -9.19 9.06 -5.42
C VAL A 226 -9.03 7.85 -6.32
N ILE A 227 -7.79 7.40 -6.57
CA ILE A 227 -7.51 6.37 -7.59
C ILE A 227 -8.11 5.03 -7.16
N ASP A 228 -7.90 4.60 -5.91
CA ASP A 228 -8.41 3.31 -5.42
C ASP A 228 -9.95 3.26 -5.45
N ASN A 229 -10.63 4.38 -5.20
CA ASN A 229 -12.09 4.42 -5.30
C ASN A 229 -12.58 4.38 -6.75
N ILE A 230 -11.85 4.92 -7.72
CA ILE A 230 -12.17 4.75 -9.14
C ILE A 230 -12.06 3.26 -9.52
N ILE A 231 -10.99 2.58 -9.10
CA ILE A 231 -10.80 1.14 -9.29
C ILE A 231 -11.95 0.38 -8.62
N LYS A 232 -12.25 0.68 -7.35
CA LYS A 232 -13.33 0.03 -6.61
C LYS A 232 -14.69 0.19 -7.28
N LEU A 233 -15.02 1.38 -7.77
CA LEU A 233 -16.26 1.63 -8.51
C LEU A 233 -16.31 0.78 -9.77
N ALA A 234 -15.19 0.65 -10.51
CA ALA A 234 -15.14 -0.17 -11.70
C ALA A 234 -15.49 -1.65 -11.47
N PHE A 235 -15.23 -2.19 -10.27
CA PHE A 235 -15.51 -3.58 -9.90
C PHE A 235 -16.84 -3.79 -9.19
N THR A 236 -17.24 -2.83 -8.35
CA THR A 236 -18.40 -2.99 -7.46
C THR A 236 -19.67 -2.36 -8.01
N ARG A 237 -19.56 -1.50 -9.04
CA ARG A 237 -20.66 -0.73 -9.62
C ARG A 237 -20.70 -0.91 -11.15
N PRO A 238 -21.34 -1.96 -11.67
CA PRO A 238 -21.37 -2.26 -13.11
C PRO A 238 -22.00 -1.14 -13.97
N GLU A 239 -22.76 -0.23 -13.39
CA GLU A 239 -23.30 0.96 -14.04
C GLU A 239 -22.23 1.99 -14.48
N PHE A 240 -21.01 1.94 -13.91
CA PHE A 240 -19.91 2.79 -14.33
C PHE A 240 -19.25 2.24 -15.60
N THR A 241 -19.69 2.76 -16.75
CA THR A 241 -19.08 2.54 -18.05
C THR A 241 -17.63 3.02 -18.09
N LEU A 242 -16.86 2.57 -19.09
CA LEU A 242 -15.50 3.04 -19.32
C LEU A 242 -15.43 4.59 -19.46
N GLY A 243 -16.39 5.19 -20.16
CA GLY A 243 -16.45 6.65 -20.30
C GLY A 243 -16.66 7.37 -18.97
N HIS A 244 -17.49 6.83 -18.08
CA HIS A 244 -17.66 7.37 -16.73
C HIS A 244 -16.37 7.28 -15.91
N LEU A 245 -15.66 6.16 -15.96
CA LEU A 245 -14.41 5.98 -15.23
C LEU A 245 -13.30 6.92 -15.72
N ILE A 246 -13.19 7.10 -17.04
CA ILE A 246 -12.25 8.05 -17.64
C ILE A 246 -12.57 9.49 -17.20
N ALA A 247 -13.86 9.87 -17.17
CA ALA A 247 -14.26 11.19 -16.69
C ALA A 247 -13.85 11.40 -15.22
N LEU A 248 -14.13 10.44 -14.34
CA LEU A 248 -13.71 10.53 -12.93
C LEU A 248 -12.18 10.66 -12.78
N PHE A 249 -11.42 9.89 -13.55
CA PHE A 249 -9.95 9.98 -13.54
C PHE A 249 -9.48 11.37 -13.98
N ARG A 250 -10.02 11.90 -15.08
CA ARG A 250 -9.64 13.22 -15.61
C ARG A 250 -10.13 14.40 -14.76
N ASP A 251 -11.19 14.22 -13.98
CA ASP A 251 -11.74 15.30 -13.15
C ASP A 251 -11.06 15.37 -11.77
N PHE A 252 -10.63 14.23 -11.21
CA PHE A 252 -10.13 14.18 -9.83
C PHE A 252 -8.61 14.06 -9.68
N VAL A 253 -7.90 13.54 -10.69
CA VAL A 253 -6.46 13.28 -10.59
C VAL A 253 -5.56 14.46 -10.98
N PRO A 254 -5.78 15.19 -12.09
CA PRO A 254 -4.75 16.08 -12.65
C PRO A 254 -4.27 17.17 -11.69
N SER A 255 -5.18 17.90 -11.04
CA SER A 255 -4.79 19.00 -10.15
C SER A 255 -4.02 18.51 -8.93
N ILE A 256 -4.32 17.31 -8.46
CA ILE A 256 -3.65 16.69 -7.33
C ILE A 256 -2.27 16.18 -7.76
N ALA A 257 -2.19 15.52 -8.92
CA ALA A 257 -0.93 15.02 -9.48
C ALA A 257 0.05 16.16 -9.80
N ASP A 258 -0.42 17.24 -10.42
CA ASP A 258 0.34 18.46 -10.70
C ASP A 258 0.89 19.09 -9.40
N PHE A 259 0.03 19.25 -8.39
CA PHE A 259 0.48 19.77 -7.09
C PHE A 259 1.49 18.85 -6.40
N VAL A 260 1.30 17.54 -6.44
CA VAL A 260 2.27 16.56 -5.92
C VAL A 260 3.60 16.65 -6.68
N GLY A 261 3.56 16.87 -7.99
CA GLY A 261 4.72 17.16 -8.82
C GLY A 261 5.47 18.40 -8.34
N HIS A 262 4.77 19.52 -8.18
CA HIS A 262 5.31 20.77 -7.64
C HIS A 262 5.98 20.59 -6.25
N LEU A 263 5.44 19.69 -5.41
CA LEU A 263 6.03 19.40 -4.11
C LEU A 263 7.40 18.69 -4.19
N GLY A 264 7.70 18.01 -5.30
CA GLY A 264 8.97 17.30 -5.54
C GLY A 264 8.81 15.89 -6.10
N ALA A 265 7.59 15.37 -6.22
CA ALA A 265 7.30 14.05 -6.79
C ALA A 265 6.87 14.15 -8.25
N GLU A 266 7.74 14.72 -9.10
CA GLU A 266 7.46 15.03 -10.52
C GLU A 266 6.98 13.80 -11.30
N TYR A 267 7.48 12.61 -10.97
CA TYR A 267 7.12 11.39 -11.68
C TYR A 267 5.62 11.05 -11.52
N VAL A 268 4.96 11.48 -10.45
CA VAL A 268 3.51 11.33 -10.29
C VAL A 268 2.75 12.08 -11.39
N ASN A 269 3.16 13.30 -11.71
CA ASN A 269 2.55 14.09 -12.77
C ASN A 269 2.88 13.50 -14.16
N ASP A 270 4.13 13.12 -14.39
CA ASP A 270 4.57 12.48 -15.62
C ASP A 270 3.78 11.20 -15.94
N ILE A 271 3.55 10.35 -14.93
CA ILE A 271 2.74 9.14 -15.09
C ILE A 271 1.31 9.52 -15.49
N TYR A 272 0.71 10.48 -14.80
CA TYR A 272 -0.65 10.93 -15.12
C TYR A 272 -0.77 11.40 -16.59
N GLU A 273 0.13 12.27 -17.04
CA GLU A 273 0.12 12.78 -18.42
C GLU A 273 0.29 11.67 -19.46
N ARG A 274 1.19 10.72 -19.19
CA ARG A 274 1.41 9.54 -20.05
C ARG A 274 0.17 8.65 -20.11
N ILE A 275 -0.48 8.39 -18.96
CA ILE A 275 -1.71 7.62 -18.90
C ILE A 275 -2.82 8.32 -19.67
N ASP A 276 -3.04 9.62 -19.48
CA ASP A 276 -4.08 10.36 -20.19
C ASP A 276 -3.86 10.36 -21.72
N LYS A 277 -2.61 10.51 -22.15
CA LYS A 277 -2.23 10.37 -23.55
C LYS A 277 -2.57 8.98 -24.10
N LEU A 278 -2.19 7.91 -23.38
CA LEU A 278 -2.50 6.54 -23.77
C LEU A 278 -4.01 6.27 -23.79
N ILE A 279 -4.78 6.86 -22.88
CA ILE A 279 -6.24 6.78 -22.89
C ILE A 279 -6.79 7.36 -24.21
N LYS A 280 -6.33 8.56 -24.61
CA LYS A 280 -6.76 9.22 -25.86
C LYS A 280 -6.36 8.43 -27.11
N GLU A 281 -5.17 7.85 -27.11
CA GLU A 281 -4.60 7.20 -28.29
C GLU A 281 -5.06 5.76 -28.46
N LYS A 282 -5.25 5.02 -27.36
CA LYS A 282 -5.47 3.57 -27.36
C LYS A 282 -6.83 3.19 -26.80
N VAL A 283 -7.21 3.71 -25.63
CA VAL A 283 -8.44 3.27 -24.94
C VAL A 283 -9.71 3.81 -25.61
N GLU A 284 -9.82 5.12 -25.79
CA GLU A 284 -11.04 5.75 -26.32
C GLU A 284 -11.33 5.31 -27.77
N LYS A 285 -10.27 5.09 -28.55
CA LYS A 285 -10.31 4.67 -29.95
C LYS A 285 -10.48 3.16 -30.14
N ASN A 286 -10.31 2.34 -29.10
CA ASN A 286 -10.44 0.90 -29.24
C ASN A 286 -11.91 0.51 -29.50
N PRO A 287 -12.22 -0.22 -30.60
CA PRO A 287 -13.57 -0.69 -30.89
C PRO A 287 -14.03 -1.79 -29.91
N ASN A 288 -13.10 -2.55 -29.32
CA ASN A 288 -13.37 -3.54 -28.30
C ASN A 288 -13.42 -2.87 -26.91
N LYS A 289 -14.63 -2.57 -26.43
CA LYS A 289 -14.83 -1.84 -25.18
C LYS A 289 -14.47 -2.64 -23.92
N GLU A 290 -14.48 -3.97 -23.99
CA GLU A 290 -14.06 -4.81 -22.87
C GLU A 290 -12.54 -4.76 -22.70
N GLU A 291 -11.79 -4.95 -23.78
CA GLU A 291 -10.34 -4.82 -23.80
C GLU A 291 -9.88 -3.41 -23.42
N ALA A 292 -10.52 -2.38 -23.99
CA ALA A 292 -10.24 -0.99 -23.64
C ALA A 292 -10.42 -0.70 -22.14
N ARG A 293 -11.42 -1.33 -21.52
CA ARG A 293 -11.66 -1.19 -20.08
C ARG A 293 -10.55 -1.85 -19.27
N GLU A 294 -10.11 -3.04 -19.67
CA GLU A 294 -9.00 -3.72 -19.00
C GLU A 294 -7.68 -2.95 -19.15
N ASP A 295 -7.38 -2.38 -20.32
CA ASP A 295 -6.21 -1.52 -20.52
C ASP A 295 -6.24 -0.27 -19.63
N PHE A 296 -7.40 0.39 -19.52
CA PHE A 296 -7.58 1.52 -18.61
C PHE A 296 -7.32 1.12 -17.16
N LEU A 297 -7.93 0.01 -16.71
CA LEU A 297 -7.77 -0.49 -15.34
C LEU A 297 -6.32 -0.91 -15.06
N ALA A 298 -5.63 -1.50 -16.02
CA ALA A 298 -4.21 -1.83 -15.91
C ALA A 298 -3.37 -0.59 -15.64
N MET A 299 -3.55 0.48 -16.41
CA MET A 299 -2.79 1.73 -16.24
C MET A 299 -3.06 2.40 -14.89
N ILE A 300 -4.32 2.58 -14.51
CA ILE A 300 -4.64 3.28 -13.25
C ILE A 300 -4.28 2.47 -12.01
N SER A 301 -4.29 1.13 -12.11
CA SER A 301 -3.90 0.27 -10.98
C SER A 301 -2.39 0.30 -10.77
N ALA A 302 -1.60 0.31 -11.85
CA ALA A 302 -0.17 0.55 -11.77
C ALA A 302 0.16 1.92 -11.15
N PHE A 303 -0.62 2.95 -11.49
CA PHE A 303 -0.48 4.26 -10.89
C PHE A 303 -0.86 4.29 -9.42
N SER A 304 -1.97 3.64 -9.04
CA SER A 304 -2.40 3.45 -7.65
C SER A 304 -1.28 2.82 -6.81
N PHE A 305 -0.67 1.72 -7.28
CA PHE A 305 0.43 1.08 -6.55
C PHE A 305 1.60 2.02 -6.30
N TYR A 306 1.98 2.82 -7.30
CA TYR A 306 3.05 3.78 -7.14
C TYR A 306 2.69 4.85 -6.10
N VAL A 307 1.51 5.47 -6.21
CA VAL A 307 1.08 6.52 -5.27
C VAL A 307 0.89 5.98 -3.85
N ASN A 308 0.35 4.77 -3.70
CA ASN A 308 0.21 4.12 -2.40
C ASN A 308 1.56 3.78 -1.78
N LEU A 309 2.55 3.36 -2.58
CA LEU A 309 3.93 3.21 -2.15
C LEU A 309 4.53 4.55 -1.67
N LEU A 310 4.33 5.64 -2.41
CA LEU A 310 4.77 6.97 -1.98
C LEU A 310 4.14 7.38 -0.65
N ASN A 311 2.88 7.02 -0.39
CA ASN A 311 2.26 7.22 0.92
C ASN A 311 2.97 6.43 2.03
N ALA A 312 3.30 5.15 1.82
CA ALA A 312 4.05 4.35 2.79
C ALA A 312 5.45 4.96 3.07
N GLN A 313 6.13 5.43 2.03
CA GLN A 313 7.43 6.10 2.14
C GLN A 313 7.31 7.46 2.86
N ASN A 314 6.26 8.25 2.57
CA ASN A 314 5.95 9.49 3.28
C ASN A 314 5.74 9.24 4.78
N LEU A 315 4.97 8.21 5.14
CA LEU A 315 4.75 7.82 6.53
C LEU A 315 6.08 7.45 7.22
N HIS A 316 6.97 6.74 6.51
CA HIS A 316 8.28 6.38 7.04
C HIS A 316 9.19 7.60 7.25
N MET A 317 9.28 8.47 6.24
CA MET A 317 10.24 9.58 6.20
C MET A 317 9.79 10.80 7.02
N PHE A 318 8.49 11.06 7.14
CA PHE A 318 7.96 12.26 7.81
C PHE A 318 8.53 12.42 9.23
N PRO A 319 8.89 13.65 9.67
CA PRO A 319 9.61 13.86 10.92
C PRO A 319 8.73 13.75 12.18
N TRP A 320 8.19 12.55 12.44
CA TRP A 320 7.30 12.27 13.58
C TRP A 320 7.93 12.50 14.96
N ARG A 321 9.26 12.66 15.06
CA ARG A 321 9.95 13.04 16.30
C ARG A 321 9.35 14.29 16.97
N HIS A 322 8.76 15.19 16.19
CA HIS A 322 8.07 16.38 16.72
C HIS A 322 6.85 16.03 17.58
N ALA A 323 6.32 14.80 17.50
CA ALA A 323 5.24 14.33 18.38
C ALA A 323 5.62 14.38 19.87
N GLN A 324 6.92 14.35 20.20
CA GLN A 324 7.41 14.53 21.57
C GLN A 324 7.02 15.89 22.17
N GLU A 325 6.76 16.89 21.33
CA GLU A 325 6.31 18.24 21.72
C GLU A 325 4.79 18.29 21.99
N TYR A 326 4.04 17.22 21.66
CA TYR A 326 2.57 17.16 21.74
C TYR A 326 2.08 15.91 22.49
N PRO A 327 2.50 15.68 23.76
CA PRO A 327 2.04 14.53 24.52
C PRO A 327 0.55 14.64 24.85
N ILE A 328 -0.15 13.49 24.86
CA ILE A 328 -1.50 13.41 25.44
C ILE A 328 -1.35 13.55 26.97
N PRO A 329 -2.06 14.49 27.62
CA PRO A 329 -2.03 14.62 29.06
C PRO A 329 -2.48 13.31 29.74
N SER A 330 -1.70 12.88 30.74
CA SER A 330 -1.98 11.72 31.59
C SER A 330 -3.17 11.93 32.53
#